data_AF-A0A2V6KY17-F1
#
_entry.id   AF-A0A2V6KY17-F1
#
_cell.length_a   1.000
_cell.length_b   1.000
_cell.length_c   1.000
_cell.angle_alpha   90.00
_cell.angle_beta   90.00
_cell.angle_gamma   90.00
#
_symmetry.space_group_name_H-M   'P 1'
#
loop_
_entity.id
_entity.type
_entity.pdbx_description
1 polymer ?
#
loop_
_entity_poly.entity_id
_entity_poly.type
_entity_poly.pdbx_seq_one_letter_code
_entity_poly.pdbx_strand_id
1 'polypeptide(L)'
;MNARTNTISWRRLLRTAPEFGLLVAITLTVLGQLFGSSPSQAPSNTKGNQSPLKTNPLKPPAEGSIPVAFLISEGAQVIDFTGPWEVFQDVMVPGRTDHPFRLYTVSESASPIHASGGMKIVPDYTFE
;
A
#
# COMPACT_ATOMS: atom_id res chain seq x y z
N MET A 1 3.72 -9.76 49.85
CA MET A 1 4.59 -10.23 48.74
C MET A 1 4.39 -9.26 47.60
N ASN A 2 5.34 -8.34 47.40
CA ASN A 2 5.13 -7.14 46.60
C ASN A 2 5.80 -7.32 45.24
N ALA A 3 5.01 -7.26 44.17
CA ALA A 3 5.48 -7.35 42.80
C ALA A 3 6.30 -6.11 42.42
N ARG A 4 7.53 -6.30 41.94
CA ARG A 4 8.35 -5.25 41.33
C ARG A 4 8.18 -5.31 39.81
N THR A 5 7.54 -4.30 39.25
CA THR A 5 7.48 -4.04 37.80
C THR A 5 8.78 -3.39 37.34
N ASN A 6 9.49 -4.01 36.39
CA ASN A 6 10.72 -3.48 35.81
C ASN A 6 10.40 -2.72 34.52
N THR A 7 10.28 -1.40 34.59
CA THR A 7 10.06 -0.56 33.40
C THR A 7 11.40 -0.23 32.74
N ILE A 8 11.63 -0.74 31.52
CA ILE A 8 12.82 -0.42 30.74
C ILE A 8 12.66 1.00 30.17
N SER A 9 13.50 1.93 30.64
CA SER A 9 13.48 3.32 30.19
C SER A 9 14.37 3.50 28.94
N TRP A 10 13.75 3.79 27.80
CA TRP A 10 14.40 4.08 26.51
C TRP A 10 15.51 5.15 26.57
N ARG A 11 15.47 6.01 27.58
CA ARG A 11 16.49 7.05 27.82
C ARG A 11 17.85 6.51 28.29
N ARG A 12 17.96 5.23 28.68
CA ARG A 12 19.24 4.55 28.97
C ARG A 12 19.95 4.02 27.72
N LEU A 13 19.23 3.77 26.62
CA LEU A 13 19.82 3.30 25.37
C LEU A 13 20.53 4.42 24.58
N LEU A 14 20.20 5.68 24.87
CA LEU A 14 20.69 6.83 24.12
C LEU A 14 21.84 7.60 24.81
N ARG A 15 22.43 7.06 25.90
CA ARG A 15 23.51 7.73 26.65
C ARG A 15 24.85 6.99 26.67
N THR A 16 25.03 5.97 25.83
CA THR A 16 26.33 5.32 25.64
C THR A 16 26.94 5.68 24.29
N ALA A 17 27.69 6.77 24.26
CA ALA A 17 28.75 7.12 23.29
C ALA A 17 29.59 8.23 23.96
N PRO A 18 30.91 8.41 23.72
CA PRO A 18 31.61 8.13 22.46
C PRO A 18 33.13 7.83 22.60
N GLU A 19 33.61 6.60 22.39
CA GLU A 19 35.07 6.37 22.28
C GLU A 19 35.40 5.23 21.30
N PHE A 20 35.18 5.44 20.01
CA PHE A 20 35.96 4.79 18.94
C PHE A 20 35.97 5.71 17.73
N GLY A 21 36.71 6.80 17.86
CA GLY A 21 37.12 7.61 16.72
C GLY A 21 38.22 6.90 15.95
N LEU A 22 38.18 7.08 14.62
CA LEU A 22 39.32 7.06 13.70
C LEU A 22 39.88 5.66 13.30
N LEU A 23 39.26 4.98 12.31
CA LEU A 23 40.02 4.14 11.33
C LEU A 23 39.29 3.52 10.11
N VAL A 24 38.07 3.93 9.70
CA VAL A 24 37.52 3.45 8.40
C VAL A 24 36.92 4.59 7.58
N ALA A 25 37.69 5.66 7.40
CA ALA A 25 37.52 6.55 6.27
C ALA A 25 38.42 6.01 5.16
N ILE A 26 37.91 5.16 4.25
CA ILE A 26 38.44 4.90 2.89
C ILE A 26 37.59 3.94 2.01
N THR A 27 36.49 3.29 2.45
CA THR A 27 35.76 2.32 1.58
C THR A 27 34.27 2.56 1.37
N LEU A 28 33.79 3.81 1.30
CA LEU A 28 32.39 4.06 0.92
C LEU A 28 32.22 5.12 -0.19
N THR A 29 32.98 4.97 -1.27
CA THR A 29 32.79 5.75 -2.52
C THR A 29 32.19 4.90 -3.66
N VAL A 30 31.63 3.71 -3.40
CA VAL A 30 31.14 2.83 -4.50
C VAL A 30 29.80 2.14 -4.21
N LEU A 31 28.79 2.85 -3.70
CA LEU A 31 27.41 2.34 -3.78
C LEU A 31 26.35 3.39 -4.13
N GLY A 32 26.76 4.51 -4.75
CA GLY A 32 25.87 5.46 -5.39
C GLY A 32 25.46 5.08 -6.83
N GLN A 33 25.98 3.97 -7.36
CA GLN A 33 25.77 3.58 -8.77
C GLN A 33 24.93 2.30 -8.98
N LEU A 34 24.33 1.72 -7.93
CA LEU A 34 23.43 0.56 -8.07
C LEU A 34 21.93 0.91 -8.03
N PHE A 35 21.57 2.18 -7.83
CA PHE A 35 20.16 2.63 -7.88
C PHE A 35 19.91 3.73 -8.93
N GLY A 36 20.85 3.94 -9.84
CA GLY A 36 20.61 4.74 -11.05
C GLY A 36 19.79 3.93 -12.04
N SER A 37 18.48 3.82 -11.85
CA SER A 37 17.58 3.40 -12.91
C SER A 37 17.54 4.51 -13.97
N SER A 38 18.47 4.46 -14.93
CA SER A 38 18.26 5.14 -16.20
C SER A 38 16.91 4.67 -16.76
N PRO A 39 16.00 5.55 -17.20
CA PRO A 39 14.83 5.10 -17.93
C PRO A 39 15.33 4.39 -19.19
N SER A 40 15.24 3.06 -19.21
CA SER A 40 15.46 2.29 -20.42
C SER A 40 14.35 2.68 -21.38
N GLN A 41 14.70 3.55 -22.33
CA GLN A 41 13.84 3.91 -23.43
C GLN A 41 13.67 2.65 -24.27
N ALA A 42 12.52 1.99 -24.11
CA ALA A 42 12.18 0.82 -24.91
C ALA A 42 12.26 1.20 -26.39
N PRO A 43 12.91 0.40 -27.26
CA PRO A 43 12.94 0.69 -28.68
C PRO A 43 11.52 0.63 -29.24
N SER A 44 10.91 1.80 -29.46
CA SER A 44 9.59 1.96 -30.07
C SER A 44 9.71 1.81 -31.59
N ASN A 45 10.09 0.62 -32.07
CA ASN A 45 9.97 0.25 -33.47
C ASN A 45 8.97 -0.90 -33.60
N THR A 46 7.71 -0.57 -33.37
CA THR A 46 6.59 -1.31 -33.94
C THR A 46 5.61 -0.27 -34.47
N LYS A 47 5.71 0.03 -35.78
CA LYS A 47 4.62 0.65 -36.53
C LYS A 47 3.48 -0.38 -36.64
N GLY A 48 2.82 -0.65 -35.52
CA GLY A 48 1.50 -1.24 -35.54
C GLY A 48 0.52 -0.14 -35.93
N ASN A 49 -0.32 -0.39 -36.93
CA ASN A 49 -1.51 0.43 -37.20
C ASN A 49 -2.41 0.39 -35.96
N GLN A 50 -2.15 1.26 -34.98
CA GLN A 50 -3.07 1.51 -33.89
C GLN A 50 -4.13 2.46 -34.44
N SER A 51 -5.26 1.88 -34.87
CA SER A 51 -6.49 2.67 -34.92
C SER A 51 -6.67 3.31 -33.54
N PRO A 52 -6.87 4.64 -33.45
CA PRO A 52 -6.99 5.30 -32.17
C PRO A 52 -8.17 4.68 -31.42
N LEU A 53 -7.88 3.99 -30.32
CA LEU A 53 -8.89 3.50 -29.40
C LEU A 53 -9.69 4.71 -28.94
N LYS A 54 -10.95 4.79 -29.37
CA LYS A 54 -11.87 5.84 -28.93
C LYS A 54 -12.21 5.58 -27.46
N THR A 55 -11.48 6.23 -26.56
CA THR A 55 -11.77 6.19 -25.12
C THR A 55 -12.96 7.10 -24.83
N ASN A 56 -13.92 6.60 -24.03
CA ASN A 56 -14.99 7.42 -23.48
C ASN A 56 -14.69 7.65 -22.00
N PRO A 57 -14.15 8.82 -21.62
CA PRO A 57 -13.74 9.07 -20.24
C PRO A 57 -14.97 9.14 -19.34
N LEU A 58 -14.95 8.38 -18.24
CA LEU A 58 -15.97 8.51 -17.21
C LEU A 58 -15.80 9.85 -16.49
N LYS A 59 -16.90 10.58 -16.31
CA LYS A 59 -16.92 11.79 -15.48
C LYS A 59 -17.24 11.40 -14.04
N PRO A 60 -16.36 11.66 -13.06
CA PRO A 60 -16.65 11.38 -11.67
C PRO A 60 -17.81 12.27 -11.15
N PRO A 61 -18.60 11.79 -10.17
CA PRO A 61 -19.65 12.59 -9.54
C PRO A 61 -19.09 13.86 -8.90
N ALA A 62 -19.83 14.97 -9.01
CA ALA A 62 -19.47 16.24 -8.39
C ALA A 62 -19.53 16.16 -6.85
N GLU A 63 -20.49 15.40 -6.34
CA GLU A 63 -20.77 15.20 -4.91
C GLU A 63 -20.99 13.71 -4.62
N GLY A 64 -20.79 13.31 -3.37
CA GLY A 64 -20.96 11.92 -2.91
C GLY A 64 -19.82 10.99 -3.34
N SER A 65 -19.83 9.77 -2.80
CA SER A 65 -18.74 8.82 -2.98
C SER A 65 -18.99 7.84 -4.13
N ILE A 66 -17.92 7.48 -4.83
CA ILE A 66 -17.93 6.38 -5.80
C ILE A 66 -17.80 5.06 -5.03
N PRO A 67 -18.76 4.13 -5.15
CA PRO A 67 -18.64 2.81 -4.54
C PRO A 67 -17.53 2.00 -5.21
N VAL A 68 -16.63 1.42 -4.42
CA VAL A 68 -15.54 0.54 -4.90
C VAL A 68 -15.66 -0.82 -4.23
N ALA A 69 -15.98 -1.84 -5.04
CA ALA A 69 -16.04 -3.22 -4.59
C ALA A 69 -14.65 -3.86 -4.59
N PHE A 70 -14.27 -4.46 -3.48
CA PHE A 70 -13.13 -5.36 -3.38
C PHE A 70 -13.65 -6.79 -3.36
N LEU A 71 -13.49 -7.47 -4.50
CA LEU A 71 -13.79 -8.89 -4.61
C LEU A 71 -12.73 -9.69 -3.85
N ILE A 72 -13.16 -10.40 -2.82
CA ILE A 72 -12.30 -11.21 -1.95
C ILE A 72 -12.86 -12.63 -1.83
N SER A 73 -11.96 -13.60 -1.84
CA SER A 73 -12.29 -15.03 -1.76
C SER A 73 -11.38 -15.72 -0.76
N GLU A 74 -11.73 -16.96 -0.41
CA GLU A 74 -10.88 -17.82 0.40
C GLU A 74 -9.47 -17.92 -0.18
N GLY A 75 -8.45 -17.81 0.68
CA GLY A 75 -7.05 -17.85 0.28
C GLY A 75 -6.54 -16.57 -0.38
N ALA A 76 -7.30 -15.46 -0.37
CA ALA A 76 -6.81 -14.18 -0.89
C ALA A 76 -5.47 -13.80 -0.24
N GLN A 77 -4.51 -13.38 -1.05
CA GLN A 77 -3.24 -12.86 -0.54
C GLN A 77 -3.47 -11.45 -0.02
N VAL A 78 -3.20 -11.22 1.27
CA VAL A 78 -3.49 -9.94 1.95
C VAL A 78 -2.89 -8.76 1.18
N ILE A 79 -1.64 -8.92 0.73
CA ILE A 79 -0.90 -7.86 0.03
C ILE A 79 -1.56 -7.41 -1.28
N ASP A 80 -2.32 -8.27 -1.96
CA ASP A 80 -2.85 -7.98 -3.29
C ASP A 80 -4.03 -6.99 -3.25
N PHE A 81 -4.80 -6.99 -2.16
CA PHE A 81 -5.95 -6.11 -2.02
C PHE A 81 -5.72 -4.97 -1.02
N THR A 82 -4.86 -5.13 -0.01
CA THR A 82 -4.64 -4.06 0.98
C THR A 82 -3.94 -2.84 0.40
N GLY A 83 -3.00 -3.04 -0.54
CA GLY A 83 -2.33 -1.92 -1.21
C GLY A 83 -3.33 -1.01 -1.95
N PRO A 84 -4.14 -1.54 -2.88
CA PRO A 84 -5.19 -0.75 -3.52
C PRO A 84 -6.24 -0.23 -2.53
N TRP A 85 -6.60 -1.00 -1.49
CA TRP A 85 -7.54 -0.55 -0.46
C TRP A 85 -7.09 0.75 0.21
N GLU A 86 -5.85 0.79 0.69
CA GLU A 86 -5.27 1.97 1.34
C GLU A 86 -5.25 3.17 0.39
N VAL A 87 -4.87 2.96 -0.88
CA VAL A 87 -4.89 4.03 -1.89
C VAL A 87 -6.27 4.65 -2.00
N PHE A 88 -7.33 3.86 -2.12
CA PHE A 88 -8.69 4.41 -2.26
C PHE A 88 -9.24 5.02 -0.96
N GLN A 89 -8.89 4.47 0.21
CA GLN A 89 -9.39 4.98 1.49
C GLN A 89 -8.84 6.39 1.80
N ASP A 90 -7.57 6.63 1.45
CA ASP A 90 -6.83 7.82 1.86
C ASP A 90 -6.90 8.95 0.82
N VAL A 91 -7.61 8.76 -0.30
CA VAL A 91 -7.80 9.85 -1.28
C VAL A 91 -8.64 10.97 -0.65
N MET A 92 -8.11 12.19 -0.72
CA MET A 92 -8.84 13.42 -0.42
C MET A 92 -8.84 14.33 -1.65
N VAL A 93 -10.01 14.89 -1.98
CA VAL A 93 -10.15 15.83 -3.10
C VAL A 93 -10.16 17.26 -2.54
N PRO A 94 -9.29 18.16 -3.03
CA PRO A 94 -9.30 19.56 -2.59
C PRO A 94 -10.68 20.21 -2.76
N GLY A 95 -11.15 20.89 -1.71
CA GLY A 95 -12.45 21.55 -1.70
C GLY A 95 -13.64 20.63 -1.36
N ARG A 96 -13.39 19.34 -1.13
CA ARG A 96 -14.38 18.39 -0.60
C ARG A 96 -14.03 17.97 0.83
N THR A 97 -15.05 17.76 1.64
CA THR A 97 -14.90 17.27 3.03
C THR A 97 -15.26 15.79 3.15
N ASP A 98 -15.94 15.22 2.16
CA ASP A 98 -16.32 13.82 2.11
C ASP A 98 -15.25 12.97 1.41
N HIS A 99 -15.18 11.69 1.76
CA HIS A 99 -14.30 10.76 1.06
C HIS A 99 -14.85 10.48 -0.35
N PRO A 100 -14.02 10.60 -1.39
CA PRO A 100 -14.45 10.40 -2.78
C PRO A 100 -14.80 8.94 -3.09
N PHE A 101 -14.34 7.99 -2.28
CA PHE A 101 -14.60 6.57 -2.45
C PHE A 101 -15.23 5.95 -1.20
N ARG A 102 -16.20 5.07 -1.41
CA ARG A 102 -16.77 4.19 -0.37
C ARG A 102 -16.37 2.77 -0.68
N LEU A 103 -15.49 2.21 0.13
CA LEU A 103 -14.99 0.85 -0.06
C LEU A 103 -15.93 -0.15 0.60
N TYR A 104 -16.06 -1.32 0.01
CA TYR A 104 -16.76 -2.45 0.58
C TYR A 104 -16.22 -3.75 -0.03
N THR A 105 -16.39 -4.83 0.71
CA THR A 105 -15.95 -6.17 0.32
C THR A 105 -17.11 -6.96 -0.27
N VAL A 106 -16.81 -7.75 -1.29
CA VAL A 106 -17.77 -8.65 -1.93
C VAL A 106 -17.14 -10.03 -2.01
N SER A 107 -17.92 -11.06 -1.71
CA SER A 107 -17.48 -12.46 -1.78
C SER A 107 -18.61 -13.34 -2.31
N GLU A 108 -18.31 -14.63 -2.52
CA GLU A 108 -19.33 -15.62 -2.88
C GLU A 108 -20.38 -15.84 -1.77
N SER A 109 -20.00 -15.68 -0.49
CA SER A 109 -20.91 -15.87 0.65
C SER A 109 -20.58 -14.94 1.80
N ALA A 110 -21.56 -14.63 2.65
CA ALA A 110 -21.37 -13.82 3.86
C ALA A 110 -20.57 -14.52 4.98
N SER A 111 -20.12 -15.76 4.77
CA SER A 111 -19.26 -16.46 5.74
C SER A 111 -17.87 -15.82 5.79
N PRO A 112 -17.18 -15.81 6.95
CA PRO A 112 -15.82 -15.30 7.03
C PRO A 112 -14.88 -16.06 6.08
N ILE A 113 -14.07 -15.34 5.31
CA ILE A 113 -12.99 -15.91 4.49
C ILE A 113 -11.66 -15.84 5.25
N HIS A 114 -10.74 -16.76 4.94
CA HIS A 114 -9.36 -16.73 5.44
C HIS A 114 -8.41 -16.26 4.33
N ALA A 115 -7.79 -15.11 4.57
CA ALA A 115 -6.71 -14.61 3.74
C ALA A 115 -5.35 -15.15 4.22
N SER A 116 -4.30 -14.95 3.41
CA SER A 116 -2.94 -15.35 3.72
C SER A 116 -2.49 -14.87 5.11
N GLY A 117 -1.71 -15.67 5.82
CA GLY A 117 -1.23 -15.29 7.16
C GLY A 117 -2.29 -15.40 8.28
N GLY A 118 -3.46 -16.00 7.98
CA GLY A 118 -4.49 -16.29 8.97
C GLY A 118 -5.45 -15.15 9.28
N MET A 119 -5.39 -14.06 8.51
CA MET A 119 -6.35 -12.96 8.61
C MET A 119 -7.75 -13.47 8.22
N LYS A 120 -8.75 -13.16 9.05
CA LYS A 120 -10.15 -13.47 8.74
C LYS A 120 -10.89 -12.19 8.38
N ILE A 121 -11.69 -12.25 7.32
CA ILE A 121 -12.47 -11.11 6.83
C ILE A 121 -13.93 -11.53 6.73
N VAL A 122 -14.84 -10.75 7.29
CA VAL A 122 -16.28 -10.92 7.12
C VAL A 122 -16.71 -10.02 5.96
N PRO A 123 -17.18 -10.58 4.84
CA PRO A 123 -17.55 -9.78 3.67
C PRO A 123 -18.79 -8.92 3.90
N ASP A 124 -18.86 -7.74 3.30
CA ASP A 124 -19.99 -6.83 3.43
C ASP A 124 -21.19 -7.27 2.57
N TYR A 125 -20.92 -7.80 1.37
CA TYR A 125 -21.94 -8.22 0.41
C TYR A 125 -21.59 -9.54 -0.26
N THR A 126 -22.62 -10.18 -0.79
CA THR A 126 -22.53 -11.30 -1.73
C THR A 126 -22.68 -10.82 -3.17
N PHE A 127 -22.68 -11.74 -4.14
CA PHE A 127 -22.92 -11.41 -5.55
C PHE A 127 -24.38 -11.05 -5.90
N GLU A 128 -25.28 -11.22 -4.94
CA GLU A 128 -26.73 -10.97 -5.05
C GLU A 128 -27.16 -9.72 -4.29
#